data_AF-A0A438ZM56-F1
#
_entry.id   AF-A0A438ZM56-F1
#
_cell.length_a   1.000
_cell.length_b   1.000
_cell.length_c   1.000
_cell.angle_alpha   90.00
_cell.angle_beta   90.00
_cell.angle_gamma   90.00
#
_symmetry.space_group_name_H-M   'P 1'
#
loop_
_entity.id
_entity.type
_entity.pdbx_description
1 polymer ?
#
loop_
_entity_poly.entity_id
_entity_poly.type
_entity_poly.pdbx_seq_one_letter_code
_entity_poly.pdbx_strand_id
1 'polypeptide(L)'
;MEYNGHDKLNGVLRGFLGDSFTLDGKEGGLNMSKMLEHIKKEKPKMNVLLMGATGVGKSSLINALFGKEIAKAGVGKPITQHLEKYIDEQKGLILWDTQGIEAADYHDTVQSIKKEMEDSFKTLDEKEAIDVAYLCVKETSGRVEERESY
;
A
#
# COMPACT_ATOMS: atom_id res chain seq x y z
N MET A 1 -7.45 5.26 -40.41
CA MET A 1 -6.30 5.52 -39.51
C MET A 1 -6.75 5.06 -38.13
N GLU A 2 -6.61 3.77 -37.85
CA GLU A 2 -6.94 3.19 -36.55
C GLU A 2 -5.72 3.26 -35.62
N TYR A 3 -6.00 3.40 -34.33
CA TYR A 3 -5.20 4.03 -33.30
C TYR A 3 -3.87 3.33 -32.93
N ASN A 4 -2.76 4.08 -32.99
CA ASN A 4 -1.41 3.80 -32.45
C ASN A 4 -1.34 3.60 -30.90
N GLY A 5 -2.47 3.47 -30.21
CA GLY A 5 -2.54 3.41 -28.74
C GLY A 5 -2.22 2.03 -28.16
N HIS A 6 -2.64 0.96 -28.84
CA HIS A 6 -2.48 -0.42 -28.36
C HIS A 6 -1.02 -0.87 -28.37
N ASP A 7 -0.27 -0.54 -29.42
CA ASP A 7 1.14 -0.93 -29.53
C ASP A 7 2.02 -0.23 -28.48
N LYS A 8 1.67 1.02 -28.15
CA LYS A 8 2.40 1.80 -27.14
C LYS A 8 2.14 1.26 -25.73
N LEU A 9 0.87 0.95 -25.41
CA LEU A 9 0.50 0.33 -24.12
C LEU A 9 1.11 -1.07 -23.99
N ASN A 10 1.09 -1.86 -25.07
CA ASN A 10 1.74 -3.17 -25.12
C ASN A 10 3.26 -3.09 -24.91
N GLY A 11 3.91 -2.08 -25.48
CA GLY A 11 5.34 -1.83 -25.28
C GLY A 11 5.68 -1.50 -23.82
N VAL A 12 4.89 -0.63 -23.18
CA VAL A 12 5.07 -0.28 -21.75
C VAL A 12 4.81 -1.50 -20.86
N LEU A 13 3.71 -2.21 -21.10
CA LEU A 13 3.36 -3.39 -20.31
C LEU A 13 4.34 -4.54 -20.50
N ARG A 14 4.87 -4.77 -21.71
CA ARG A 14 5.96 -5.74 -21.93
C ARG A 14 7.27 -5.31 -21.29
N GLY A 15 7.57 -4.01 -21.27
CA GLY A 15 8.75 -3.49 -20.57
C GLY A 15 8.69 -3.72 -19.06
N PHE A 16 7.49 -3.63 -18.46
CA PHE A 16 7.29 -3.76 -17.02
C PHE A 16 6.95 -5.19 -16.55
N LEU A 17 6.10 -5.91 -17.30
CA LEU A 17 5.60 -7.24 -16.95
C LEU A 17 6.32 -8.36 -17.72
N GLY A 18 7.24 -8.03 -18.63
CA GLY A 18 7.93 -9.01 -19.46
C GLY A 18 6.97 -9.82 -20.32
N ASP A 19 7.17 -11.15 -20.34
CA ASP A 19 6.28 -12.11 -21.01
C ASP A 19 5.11 -12.57 -20.10
N SER A 20 4.93 -11.94 -18.93
CA SER A 20 3.84 -12.26 -17.99
C SER A 20 2.50 -11.73 -18.46
N PHE A 21 2.48 -10.84 -19.45
CA PHE A 21 1.25 -10.32 -20.04
C PHE A 21 1.26 -10.57 -21.55
N THR A 22 0.22 -11.26 -22.03
CA THR A 22 0.06 -11.59 -23.45
C THR A 22 -1.24 -11.01 -23.99
N LEU A 23 -1.11 -10.33 -25.13
CA LEU A 23 -2.20 -9.82 -25.94
C LEU A 23 -1.96 -10.29 -27.38
N ASP A 24 -2.00 -11.61 -27.58
CA ASP A 24 -1.77 -12.24 -28.90
C ASP A 24 -3.07 -12.65 -29.60
N GLY A 25 -4.23 -12.33 -29.00
CA GLY A 25 -5.56 -12.64 -29.54
C GLY A 25 -5.97 -14.11 -29.46
N LYS A 26 -5.15 -14.99 -28.87
CA LYS A 26 -5.45 -16.43 -28.70
C LYS A 26 -5.74 -16.80 -27.25
N GLU A 27 -4.89 -16.35 -26.32
CA GLU A 27 -5.11 -16.41 -24.87
C GLU A 27 -4.65 -15.08 -24.28
N GLY A 28 -5.58 -14.12 -24.20
CA GLY A 28 -5.31 -12.83 -23.59
C GLY A 28 -5.33 -12.94 -22.08
N GLY A 29 -4.28 -12.47 -21.39
CA GLY A 29 -4.32 -12.46 -19.93
C GLY A 29 -3.00 -12.20 -19.22
N LEU A 30 -3.15 -12.01 -17.91
CA LEU A 30 -2.05 -11.89 -16.96
C LEU A 30 -1.68 -13.27 -16.43
N ASN A 31 -0.46 -13.73 -16.70
CA ASN A 31 0.10 -14.90 -16.05
C ASN A 31 0.62 -14.50 -14.66
N MET A 32 -0.18 -14.79 -13.63
CA MET A 32 0.12 -14.39 -12.25
C MET A 32 1.41 -15.00 -11.71
N SER A 33 1.75 -16.23 -12.09
CA SER A 33 2.98 -16.90 -11.65
C SER A 33 4.22 -16.22 -12.23
N LYS A 34 4.24 -15.96 -13.54
CA LYS A 34 5.34 -15.24 -14.20
C LYS A 34 5.46 -13.81 -13.69
N MET A 35 4.33 -13.12 -13.50
CA MET A 35 4.32 -11.77 -12.96
C MET A 35 4.93 -11.75 -11.56
N LEU A 36 4.54 -12.68 -10.70
CA LEU A 36 5.07 -12.79 -9.35
C LEU A 36 6.59 -13.05 -9.37
N GLU A 37 7.06 -13.94 -10.24
CA GLU A 37 8.51 -14.19 -10.41
C GLU A 37 9.26 -12.94 -10.87
N HIS A 38 8.69 -12.19 -11.82
CA HIS A 38 9.31 -10.97 -12.33
C HIS A 38 9.35 -9.88 -11.27
N ILE A 39 8.23 -9.64 -10.57
CA ILE A 39 8.15 -8.67 -9.47
C ILE A 39 9.13 -9.05 -8.36
N LYS A 40 9.22 -10.32 -7.97
CA LYS A 40 10.18 -10.76 -6.93
C LYS A 40 11.63 -10.52 -7.31
N LYS A 41 11.98 -10.56 -8.60
CA LYS A 41 13.34 -10.28 -9.09
C LYS A 41 13.65 -8.79 -9.05
N GLU A 42 12.74 -7.96 -9.55
CA GLU A 42 12.94 -6.50 -9.63
C GLU A 42 12.78 -5.82 -8.26
N LYS A 43 11.78 -6.27 -7.49
CA LYS A 43 11.38 -5.71 -6.20
C LYS A 43 11.09 -6.84 -5.19
N PRO A 44 12.13 -7.38 -4.52
CA PRO A 44 11.99 -8.53 -3.62
C PRO A 44 11.14 -8.23 -2.38
N LYS A 45 11.02 -6.95 -1.99
CA LYS A 45 10.13 -6.50 -0.92
C LYS A 45 9.32 -5.30 -1.37
N MET A 46 8.00 -5.37 -1.24
CA MET A 46 7.08 -4.26 -1.49
C MET A 46 6.79 -3.52 -0.18
N ASN A 47 7.04 -2.22 -0.14
CA ASN A 47 6.81 -1.36 1.02
C ASN A 47 5.49 -0.61 0.85
N VAL A 48 4.52 -0.95 1.70
CA VAL A 48 3.18 -0.36 1.67
C VAL A 48 2.96 0.46 2.95
N LEU A 49 2.63 1.73 2.77
CA LEU A 49 2.20 2.61 3.86
C LEU A 49 0.68 2.54 4.01
N LEU A 50 0.20 2.29 5.23
CA LEU A 50 -1.23 2.30 5.54
C LEU A 50 -1.57 3.62 6.25
N MET A 51 -2.40 4.44 5.61
CA MET A 51 -2.91 5.70 6.16
C MET A 51 -4.43 5.67 6.28
N GLY A 52 -4.99 6.57 7.08
CA GLY A 52 -6.43 6.72 7.24
C GLY A 52 -6.84 7.02 8.67
N ALA A 53 -8.11 7.34 8.84
CA ALA A 53 -8.66 7.79 10.11
C ALA A 53 -8.54 6.74 11.24
N THR A 54 -8.69 7.16 12.49
CA THR A 54 -8.77 6.23 13.62
C THR A 54 -9.96 5.28 13.46
N GLY A 55 -9.74 4.00 13.70
CA GLY A 55 -10.79 2.98 13.66
C GLY A 55 -11.23 2.52 12.27
N VAL A 56 -10.55 2.92 11.18
CA VAL A 56 -10.85 2.45 9.81
C VAL A 56 -10.39 1.01 9.52
N GLY A 57 -9.56 0.43 10.41
CA GLY A 57 -9.15 -0.98 10.31
C GLY A 57 -7.74 -1.25 9.76
N LYS A 58 -6.82 -0.27 9.79
CA LYS A 58 -5.43 -0.43 9.30
C LYS A 58 -4.69 -1.62 9.95
N SER A 59 -4.62 -1.65 11.28
CA SER A 59 -3.99 -2.74 12.04
C SER A 59 -4.73 -4.08 11.87
N SER A 60 -6.06 -4.04 11.70
CA SER A 60 -6.86 -5.22 11.37
C SER A 60 -6.52 -5.78 9.98
N LEU A 61 -6.28 -4.92 8.99
CA LEU A 61 -5.84 -5.31 7.66
C LEU A 61 -4.46 -6.00 7.71
N ILE A 62 -3.53 -5.49 8.53
CA ILE A 62 -2.24 -6.14 8.77
C ILE A 62 -2.45 -7.55 9.33
N ASN A 63 -3.25 -7.71 10.38
CA ASN A 63 -3.51 -9.02 10.98
C ASN A 63 -4.16 -9.99 9.97
N ALA A 64 -5.07 -9.51 9.14
CA ALA A 64 -5.70 -10.31 8.08
C ALA A 64 -4.67 -10.76 7.03
N LEU A 65 -3.78 -9.86 6.59
CA LEU A 65 -2.73 -10.18 5.61
C LEU A 65 -1.70 -11.16 6.17
N PHE A 66 -1.35 -11.05 7.46
CA PHE A 66 -0.42 -11.96 8.12
C PHE A 66 -1.07 -13.28 8.57
N GLY A 67 -2.40 -13.35 8.65
CA GLY A 67 -3.15 -14.51 9.11
C GLY A 67 -3.00 -14.79 10.61
N LYS A 68 -2.52 -13.81 11.38
CA LYS A 68 -2.31 -13.89 12.84
C LYS A 68 -2.31 -12.49 13.44
N GLU A 69 -2.57 -12.42 14.74
CA GLU A 69 -2.56 -11.15 15.48
C GLU A 69 -1.12 -10.71 15.78
N ILE A 70 -0.61 -9.75 15.01
CA ILE A 70 0.70 -9.12 15.21
C ILE A 70 0.61 -7.63 15.50
N ALA A 71 -0.41 -6.96 14.98
CA ALA A 71 -0.67 -5.55 15.17
C ALA A 71 -1.79 -5.39 16.19
N LYS A 72 -1.61 -4.47 17.14
CA LYS A 72 -2.63 -4.21 18.17
C LYS A 72 -3.83 -3.51 17.53
N ALA A 73 -4.94 -4.24 17.42
CA ALA A 73 -6.20 -3.72 16.89
C ALA A 73 -7.27 -3.69 17.98
N GLY A 74 -8.26 -2.81 17.83
CA GLY A 74 -9.35 -2.67 18.79
C GLY A 74 -10.29 -1.52 18.45
N VAL A 75 -11.29 -1.31 19.30
CA VAL A 75 -12.42 -0.41 19.04
C VAL A 75 -12.41 0.75 20.04
N GLY A 76 -12.80 1.93 19.57
CA GLY A 76 -13.10 3.09 20.42
C GLY A 76 -11.92 4.06 20.55
N LYS A 77 -10.82 3.65 21.18
CA LYS A 77 -9.66 4.52 21.41
C LYS A 77 -8.58 4.32 20.33
N PRO A 78 -7.82 5.36 19.97
CA PRO A 78 -6.63 5.20 19.14
C PRO A 78 -5.62 4.27 19.84
N ILE A 79 -5.25 3.17 19.17
CA ILE A 79 -4.34 2.15 19.72
C ILE A 79 -2.92 2.35 19.17
N THR A 80 -2.78 2.43 17.84
CA THR A 80 -1.52 2.80 17.19
C THR A 80 -1.26 4.28 17.39
N GLN A 81 -0.20 4.63 18.11
CA GLN A 81 0.17 6.01 18.45
C GLN A 81 1.37 6.52 17.64
N HIS A 82 2.15 5.61 17.04
CA HIS A 82 3.36 5.89 16.29
C HIS A 82 3.41 5.04 15.02
N LEU A 83 4.28 5.41 14.08
CA LEU A 83 4.60 4.62 12.89
C LEU A 83 5.22 3.27 13.29
N GLU A 84 4.58 2.16 12.91
CA GLU A 84 5.05 0.81 13.19
C GLU A 84 5.35 0.03 11.90
N LYS A 85 6.47 -0.70 11.88
CA LYS A 85 6.93 -1.51 10.73
C LYS A 85 6.66 -3.00 10.96
N TYR A 86 6.00 -3.63 10.01
CA TYR A 86 5.71 -5.07 10.00
C TYR A 86 6.28 -5.72 8.74
N ILE A 87 6.99 -6.84 8.88
CA ILE A 87 7.68 -7.50 7.75
C ILE A 87 7.17 -8.94 7.60
N ASP A 88 6.65 -9.26 6.41
CA ASP A 88 6.34 -10.61 5.97
C ASP A 88 7.38 -11.05 4.94
N GLU A 89 8.43 -11.73 5.40
CA GLU A 89 9.52 -12.23 4.55
C GLU A 89 9.02 -13.30 3.54
N GLN A 90 7.97 -14.06 3.87
CA GLN A 90 7.43 -15.09 2.99
C GLN A 90 6.68 -14.48 1.81
N LYS A 91 5.93 -13.40 2.07
CA LYS A 91 5.18 -12.66 1.05
C LYS A 91 6.00 -11.55 0.39
N GLY A 92 7.17 -11.21 0.93
CA GLY A 92 7.97 -10.08 0.46
C GLY A 92 7.26 -8.75 0.69
N LEU A 93 6.61 -8.58 1.84
CA LEU A 93 5.86 -7.36 2.18
C LEU A 93 6.46 -6.66 3.39
N ILE A 94 6.51 -5.34 3.31
CA ILE A 94 6.72 -4.45 4.45
C ILE A 94 5.47 -3.58 4.56
N LEU A 95 4.77 -3.66 5.68
CA LEU A 95 3.61 -2.84 5.99
C LEU A 95 3.98 -1.82 7.06
N TRP A 96 3.74 -0.55 6.77
CA TRP A 96 3.92 0.55 7.71
C TRP A 96 2.55 1.00 8.20
N ASP A 97 2.22 0.74 9.48
CA ASP A 97 0.97 1.19 10.11
C ASP A 97 1.18 2.58 10.71
N THR A 98 0.39 3.57 10.29
CA THR A 98 0.44 4.91 10.90
C THR A 98 -0.53 5.02 12.07
N GLN A 99 -0.29 6.00 12.95
CA GLN A 99 -1.34 6.54 13.79
C GLN A 99 -2.59 6.88 12.94
N GLY A 100 -3.77 6.68 13.51
CA GLY A 100 -5.03 7.07 12.87
C GLY A 100 -5.25 8.57 12.94
N ILE A 101 -5.74 9.15 11.84
CA ILE A 101 -6.07 10.57 11.78
C ILE A 101 -7.35 10.82 12.58
N GLU A 102 -7.28 11.69 13.59
CA GLU A 102 -8.43 12.06 14.44
C GLU A 102 -9.04 13.38 13.97
N ALA A 103 -10.38 13.48 13.97
CA ALA A 103 -11.05 14.71 13.54
C ALA A 103 -10.85 15.87 14.52
N ALA A 104 -10.85 15.57 15.83
CA ALA A 104 -10.72 16.58 16.87
C ALA A 104 -9.36 17.30 16.81
N ASP A 105 -8.31 16.56 16.44
CA ASP A 105 -6.92 17.02 16.46
C ASP A 105 -6.24 16.88 15.09
N TYR A 106 -7.01 17.02 14.01
CA TYR A 106 -6.60 16.71 12.63
C TYR A 106 -5.24 17.30 12.26
N HIS A 107 -5.03 18.60 12.51
CA HIS A 107 -3.80 19.27 12.15
C HIS A 107 -2.60 18.68 12.89
N ASP A 108 -2.73 18.49 14.20
CA ASP A 108 -1.66 17.97 15.05
C ASP A 108 -1.33 16.52 14.71
N THR A 109 -2.34 15.68 14.49
CA THR A 109 -2.14 14.28 14.08
C THR A 109 -1.42 14.20 12.73
N VAL A 110 -1.83 15.00 11.74
CA VAL A 110 -1.18 15.00 10.42
C VAL A 110 0.26 15.50 10.51
N GLN A 111 0.55 16.54 11.29
CA GLN A 111 1.92 17.01 11.49
C GLN A 111 2.78 15.96 12.19
N SER A 112 2.23 15.28 13.21
CA SER A 112 2.91 14.20 13.92
C SER A 112 3.28 13.05 12.98
N ILE A 113 2.32 12.55 12.22
CA ILE A 113 2.53 11.49 11.22
C ILE A 113 3.58 11.91 10.19
N LYS A 114 3.48 13.14 9.65
CA LYS A 114 4.44 13.65 8.68
C LYS A 114 5.86 13.67 9.24
N LYS A 115 6.03 14.14 10.47
CA LYS A 115 7.33 14.18 11.14
C LYS A 115 7.90 12.78 11.35
N GLU A 116 7.08 11.84 11.84
CA GLU A 116 7.50 10.45 12.04
C GLU A 116 7.91 9.78 10.72
N MET A 117 7.16 10.02 9.63
CA MET A 117 7.52 9.54 8.30
C MET A 117 8.83 10.14 7.82
N GLU A 118 9.00 11.46 7.93
CA GLU A 118 10.24 12.14 7.56
C GLU A 118 11.43 11.56 8.33
N ASP A 119 11.31 11.40 9.64
CA ASP A 119 12.39 10.90 10.48
C ASP A 119 12.69 9.42 10.22
N SER A 120 11.67 8.61 9.94
CA SER A 120 11.82 7.18 9.65
C SER A 120 12.35 6.90 8.25
N PHE A 121 12.01 7.74 7.26
CA PHE A 121 12.30 7.49 5.86
C PHE A 121 13.56 8.20 5.35
N LYS A 122 14.05 9.24 6.05
CA LYS A 122 15.34 9.91 5.73
C LYS A 122 16.52 8.95 5.65
N THR A 123 16.46 7.84 6.37
CA THR A 123 17.55 6.86 6.49
C THR A 123 17.32 5.59 5.66
N LEU A 124 16.19 5.48 4.96
CA LEU A 124 15.89 4.30 4.15
C LEU A 124 16.71 4.30 2.86
N ASP A 125 17.21 3.12 2.50
CA ASP A 125 17.78 2.87 1.17
C ASP A 125 16.69 3.05 0.10
N GLU A 126 17.05 3.46 -1.11
CA GLU A 126 16.13 3.60 -2.24
C GLU A 126 15.34 2.32 -2.49
N LYS A 127 15.93 1.15 -2.22
CA LYS A 127 15.27 -0.16 -2.30
C LYS A 127 14.21 -0.39 -1.21
N GLU A 128 14.31 0.32 -0.09
CA GLU A 128 13.38 0.29 1.03
C GLU A 128 12.38 1.46 1.04
N ALA A 129 12.43 2.34 0.04
CA ALA A 129 11.47 3.42 -0.11
C ALA A 129 10.02 2.89 -0.19
N ILE A 130 9.07 3.72 0.26
CA ILE A 130 7.64 3.44 0.14
C ILE A 130 7.26 3.34 -1.34
N ASP A 131 6.71 2.19 -1.72
CA ASP A 131 6.32 1.90 -3.09
C ASP A 131 4.86 2.28 -3.33
N VAL A 132 4.01 2.06 -2.34
CA VAL A 132 2.57 2.28 -2.41
C VAL A 132 2.05 2.85 -1.09
N ALA A 133 1.13 3.80 -1.16
CA ALA A 133 0.34 4.24 -0.01
C ALA A 133 -1.12 3.81 -0.18
N TYR A 134 -1.65 3.11 0.82
CA TYR A 134 -3.07 2.76 0.92
C TYR A 134 -3.78 3.71 1.88
N LEU A 135 -4.68 4.52 1.33
CA LEU A 135 -5.63 5.29 2.10
C LEU A 135 -6.82 4.39 2.48
N CYS A 136 -6.88 3.99 3.74
CA CYS A 136 -7.95 3.19 4.30
C CYS A 136 -9.13 4.09 4.69
N VAL A 137 -10.27 3.86 4.05
CA VAL A 137 -11.53 4.57 4.29
C VAL A 137 -12.56 3.58 4.82
N LYS A 138 -13.36 4.02 5.80
CA LYS A 138 -14.41 3.17 6.38
C LYS A 138 -15.60 3.10 5.42
N GLU A 139 -15.93 1.91 4.94
CA GLU A 139 -17.03 1.69 4.00
C GLU A 139 -18.38 2.23 4.51
N THR A 140 -18.68 2.07 5.80
CA THR A 140 -19.97 2.48 6.38
C THR A 140 -20.11 3.99 6.58
N SER A 141 -19.12 4.82 6.24
CA SER A 141 -19.17 6.27 6.55
C SER A 141 -20.26 7.00 5.76
N GLY A 142 -20.75 6.44 4.65
CA GLY A 142 -21.81 6.99 3.81
C GLY A 142 -21.49 8.35 3.17
N ARG A 143 -20.37 8.97 3.53
CA ARG A 143 -19.85 10.26 3.09
C ARG A 143 -18.32 10.23 3.18
N VAL A 144 -17.64 10.86 2.23
CA VAL A 144 -16.21 11.15 2.31
C VAL A 144 -16.04 12.33 3.26
N GLU A 145 -15.19 12.19 4.27
CA GLU A 145 -14.86 13.29 5.17
C GLU A 145 -13.72 14.15 4.62
N GLU A 146 -13.60 15.40 5.08
CA GLU A 146 -12.54 16.33 4.63
C GLU A 146 -11.14 15.72 4.85
N ARG A 147 -10.95 14.98 5.94
CA ARG A 147 -9.72 14.22 6.24
C ARG A 147 -9.43 13.05 5.27
N GLU A 148 -10.36 12.70 4.40
CA GLU A 148 -10.24 11.63 3.40
C GLU A 148 -10.14 12.22 1.99
N SER A 149 -10.25 13.55 1.86
CA SER A 149 -10.23 14.28 0.60
C SER A 149 -8.78 14.74 0.34
N TYR A 150 -7.99 13.89 -0.34
CA TYR A 150 -6.60 14.16 -0.72
C TYR A 150 -6.44 14.39 -2.21
#